data_AF-A0A929G709-F1
#
_entry.id   AF-A0A929G709-F1
#
_cell.length_a   1.000
_cell.length_b   1.000
_cell.length_c   1.000
_cell.angle_alpha   90.00
_cell.angle_beta   90.00
_cell.angle_gamma   90.00
#
_symmetry.space_group_name_H-M   'P 1'
#
loop_
_entity.id
_entity.type
_entity.pdbx_description
1 polymer ?
#
loop_
_entity_poly.entity_id
_entity_poly.type
_entity_poly.pdbx_seq_one_letter_code
_entity_poly.pdbx_strand_id
1 'polypeptide(L)'
;MPEDLRTIRKRKGMSVNQLASRSGISIATLIQYEKGEREIPPKDLRRLAKVLYIDEWDVNPRSSPPPPPPSRKERPTMPPRPQKKPPEEKKPPPKSPPARETQIAYLLTLAARFDVDRAALEAEIGKPLEELTQKESRFWNGRYMRRMAEERPPKSPIDRKRAYLPEGVDGFELAYL
;
A
#
# COMPACT_ATOMS: atom_id res chain seq x y z
N MET A 1 -16.48 -33.91 -24.09
CA MET A 1 -15.49 -33.23 -24.96
C MET A 1 -14.64 -32.36 -24.04
N PRO A 2 -13.31 -32.45 -24.09
CA PRO A 2 -12.45 -31.60 -23.27
C PRO A 2 -12.68 -30.12 -23.62
N GLU A 3 -12.91 -29.29 -22.61
CA GLU A 3 -13.14 -27.86 -22.75
C GLU A 3 -11.84 -27.06 -22.54
N ASP A 4 -11.75 -25.88 -23.14
CA ASP A 4 -10.59 -25.00 -22.94
C ASP A 4 -10.57 -24.42 -21.51
N LEU A 5 -9.37 -24.36 -20.92
CA LEU A 5 -9.15 -23.90 -19.55
C LEU A 5 -9.77 -22.51 -19.27
N ARG A 6 -9.68 -21.61 -20.25
CA ARG A 6 -10.24 -20.26 -20.18
C ARG A 6 -11.76 -20.27 -20.06
N THR A 7 -12.44 -21.15 -20.78
CA THR A 7 -13.90 -21.26 -20.81
C THR A 7 -14.40 -21.76 -19.47
N ILE A 8 -13.77 -22.81 -18.95
CA ILE A 8 -14.05 -23.38 -17.63
C ILE A 8 -13.83 -22.32 -16.54
N ARG A 9 -12.71 -21.61 -16.57
CA ARG A 9 -12.40 -20.54 -15.61
C ARG A 9 -13.45 -19.43 -15.61
N LYS A 10 -13.85 -18.96 -16.81
CA LYS A 10 -14.89 -17.92 -16.96
C LYS A 10 -16.24 -18.40 -16.44
N ARG A 11 -16.64 -19.64 -16.74
CA ARG A 11 -17.88 -20.25 -16.23
C ARG A 11 -17.89 -20.32 -14.71
N LYS A 12 -16.75 -20.58 -14.08
CA LYS A 12 -16.57 -20.60 -12.62
C LYS A 12 -16.35 -19.21 -12.00
N GLY A 13 -16.39 -18.13 -12.79
CA GLY A 13 -16.26 -16.75 -12.31
C GLY A 13 -14.88 -16.40 -11.72
N MET A 14 -13.83 -17.18 -12.00
CA MET A 14 -12.51 -16.94 -11.42
C MET A 14 -11.64 -16.03 -12.29
N SER A 15 -10.92 -15.09 -11.66
CA SER A 15 -9.87 -14.34 -12.33
C SER A 15 -8.63 -15.20 -12.55
N VAL A 16 -7.78 -14.84 -13.52
CA VAL A 16 -6.50 -15.53 -13.76
C VAL A 16 -5.65 -15.50 -12.50
N ASN A 17 -5.66 -14.38 -11.77
CA ASN A 17 -4.93 -14.23 -10.51
C ASN A 17 -5.48 -15.17 -9.42
N GLN A 18 -6.80 -15.28 -9.29
CA GLN A 18 -7.41 -16.19 -8.32
C GLN A 18 -7.08 -17.66 -8.63
N LEU A 19 -7.14 -18.05 -9.90
CA LEU A 19 -6.78 -19.41 -10.33
C LEU A 19 -5.29 -19.69 -10.10
N ALA A 20 -4.41 -18.75 -10.42
CA ALA A 20 -2.97 -18.84 -10.16
C ALA A 20 -2.67 -19.01 -8.66
N SER A 21 -3.23 -18.15 -7.81
CA SER A 21 -3.01 -18.21 -6.36
C SER A 21 -3.52 -19.52 -5.74
N ARG A 22 -4.65 -20.05 -6.22
CA ARG A 22 -5.22 -21.30 -5.69
C ARG A 22 -4.54 -22.56 -6.22
N SER A 23 -4.04 -22.53 -7.45
CA SER A 23 -3.33 -23.66 -8.08
C SER A 23 -1.84 -23.70 -7.77
N GLY A 24 -1.26 -22.59 -7.29
CA GLY A 24 0.17 -22.44 -7.07
C GLY A 24 0.98 -22.33 -8.37
N ILE A 25 0.31 -22.03 -9.48
CA ILE A 25 0.92 -21.84 -10.81
C ILE A 25 1.08 -20.34 -11.05
N SER A 26 2.19 -19.93 -11.66
CA SER A 26 2.42 -18.52 -11.95
C SER A 26 1.38 -17.98 -12.96
N ILE A 27 1.00 -16.72 -12.80
CA ILE A 27 0.04 -16.05 -13.71
C ILE A 27 0.53 -16.10 -15.17
N ALA A 28 1.83 -15.89 -15.40
CA ALA A 28 2.41 -15.92 -16.74
C ALA A 28 2.30 -17.32 -17.38
N THR A 29 2.58 -18.37 -16.61
CA THR A 29 2.44 -19.76 -17.05
C THR A 29 0.98 -20.10 -17.35
N LEU A 30 0.06 -19.65 -16.51
CA LEU A 30 -1.37 -19.87 -16.71
C LEU A 30 -1.90 -19.18 -17.98
N ILE A 31 -1.38 -18.00 -18.32
CA ILE A 31 -1.69 -17.30 -19.57
C ILE A 31 -1.15 -18.08 -20.78
N GLN A 32 0.06 -18.64 -20.69
CA GLN A 32 0.62 -19.49 -21.76
C GLN A 32 -0.23 -20.74 -21.98
N TYR A 33 -0.72 -21.36 -20.90
CA TYR A 33 -1.66 -22.47 -20.97
C TYR A 33 -2.98 -22.05 -21.63
N GLU A 34 -3.62 -20.96 -21.20
CA GLU A 34 -4.89 -20.50 -21.79
C GLU A 34 -4.79 -20.12 -23.26
N LYS A 35 -3.60 -19.78 -23.76
CA LYS A 35 -3.35 -19.46 -25.16
C LYS A 35 -2.93 -20.66 -26.01
N GLY A 36 -2.68 -21.82 -25.39
CA GLY A 36 -2.11 -22.97 -26.09
C GLY A 36 -0.66 -22.79 -26.53
N GLU A 37 0.04 -21.75 -26.05
CA GLU A 37 1.48 -21.53 -26.30
C GLU A 37 2.33 -22.62 -25.64
N ARG A 38 1.80 -23.21 -24.55
CA ARG A 38 2.45 -24.28 -23.80
C ARG A 38 1.44 -25.35 -23.40
N GLU A 39 1.84 -26.61 -23.55
CA GLU A 39 1.05 -27.76 -23.09
C GLU A 39 1.07 -27.87 -21.56
N ILE A 40 -0.09 -28.17 -20.97
CA ILE A 40 -0.25 -28.28 -19.51
C ILE A 40 0.34 -29.62 -19.06
N PRO A 41 1.39 -29.65 -18.21
CA PRO A 41 1.93 -30.89 -17.69
C PRO A 41 0.92 -31.55 -16.74
N PRO A 42 0.93 -32.89 -16.60
CA PRO A 42 -0.07 -33.63 -15.81
C PRO A 42 -0.11 -33.21 -14.33
N LYS A 43 1.03 -32.76 -13.79
CA LYS A 43 1.11 -32.22 -12.42
C LYS A 43 0.30 -30.93 -12.24
N ASP A 44 0.33 -30.04 -13.23
CA ASP A 44 -0.39 -28.77 -13.17
C ASP A 44 -1.85 -28.96 -13.57
N LEU A 45 -2.13 -29.92 -14.45
CA LEU A 45 -3.49 -30.33 -14.81
C LEU A 45 -4.27 -30.81 -13.59
N ARG A 46 -3.67 -31.68 -12.76
CA ARG A 46 -4.22 -32.11 -11.45
C ARG A 46 -4.57 -30.96 -10.52
N ARG A 47 -3.69 -29.96 -10.44
CA ARG A 47 -3.88 -28.78 -9.58
C ARG A 47 -5.02 -27.91 -10.10
N LEU A 48 -5.08 -27.69 -11.41
CA LEU A 48 -6.13 -26.92 -12.06
C LEU A 48 -7.50 -27.60 -11.93
N ALA A 49 -7.57 -28.91 -12.18
CA ALA A 49 -8.79 -29.71 -12.03
C ALA A 49 -9.35 -29.62 -10.59
N LYS A 50 -8.49 -29.79 -9.58
CA LYS A 50 -8.87 -29.65 -8.16
C LYS A 50 -9.43 -28.27 -7.82
N VAL A 51 -8.84 -27.19 -8.34
CA VAL A 51 -9.28 -25.81 -8.05
C VAL A 51 -10.55 -25.45 -8.80
N LEU A 52 -10.73 -25.98 -10.01
CA LEU A 52 -11.90 -25.72 -10.86
C LEU A 52 -13.09 -26.65 -10.55
N TYR A 53 -12.88 -27.66 -9.71
CA TYR A 53 -13.87 -28.68 -9.34
C TYR A 53 -14.41 -29.39 -10.59
N ILE A 54 -13.51 -29.98 -11.37
CA ILE A 54 -13.78 -30.76 -12.58
C ILE A 54 -12.78 -31.92 -12.67
N ASP A 55 -13.01 -32.85 -13.59
CA ASP A 55 -12.10 -33.96 -13.83
C ASP A 55 -10.94 -33.55 -14.76
N GLU A 56 -9.82 -34.28 -14.63
CA GLU A 56 -8.62 -34.06 -15.47
C GLU A 56 -8.95 -34.19 -16.97
N TRP A 57 -9.84 -35.11 -17.32
CA TRP A 57 -10.25 -35.38 -18.70
C TRP A 57 -11.12 -34.29 -19.33
N ASP A 58 -11.69 -33.40 -18.52
CA ASP A 58 -12.52 -32.29 -18.99
C ASP A 58 -11.69 -31.08 -19.41
N VAL A 59 -10.39 -31.04 -19.10
CA VAL A 59 -9.50 -29.93 -19.44
C VAL A 59 -8.72 -30.28 -20.70
N ASN A 60 -8.83 -29.43 -21.73
CA ASN A 60 -7.99 -29.51 -22.91
C ASN A 60 -6.53 -29.09 -22.59
N PRO A 61 -5.54 -30.01 -22.66
CA PRO A 61 -4.14 -29.73 -22.31
C PRO A 61 -3.45 -28.75 -23.28
N ARG A 62 -3.98 -28.61 -24.50
CA ARG A 62 -3.49 -27.71 -25.56
C ARG A 62 -4.49 -26.60 -25.89
N SER A 63 -5.24 -26.13 -24.88
CA SER A 63 -6.25 -25.05 -24.93
C SER A 63 -6.17 -24.16 -26.17
N SER A 64 -7.27 -24.03 -26.91
CA SER A 64 -7.28 -23.28 -28.18
C SER A 64 -6.94 -21.80 -27.96
N PRO A 65 -6.08 -21.19 -28.79
CA PRO A 65 -5.78 -19.77 -28.67
C PRO A 65 -7.06 -18.96 -28.79
N PRO A 66 -7.27 -17.94 -27.94
CA PRO A 66 -8.42 -17.07 -28.09
C PRO A 66 -8.38 -16.38 -29.46
N PRO A 67 -9.53 -16.14 -30.11
CA PRO A 67 -9.54 -15.37 -31.34
C PRO A 67 -8.83 -14.04 -31.09
N PRO A 68 -8.00 -13.56 -32.04
CA PRO A 68 -7.33 -12.28 -31.88
C PRO A 68 -8.38 -11.23 -31.52
N PRO A 69 -8.09 -10.34 -30.54
CA PRO A 69 -9.02 -9.26 -30.24
C PRO A 69 -9.32 -8.54 -31.56
N PRO A 70 -10.58 -8.10 -31.79
CA PRO A 70 -10.92 -7.38 -33.00
C PRO A 70 -9.88 -6.29 -33.19
N SER A 71 -9.26 -6.26 -34.38
CA SER A 71 -8.24 -5.27 -34.73
C SER A 71 -8.76 -3.94 -34.25
N ARG A 72 -8.14 -3.42 -33.19
CA ARG A 72 -8.59 -2.18 -32.59
C ARG A 72 -8.30 -1.16 -33.67
N LYS A 73 -9.34 -0.80 -34.45
CA LYS A 73 -9.33 0.30 -35.43
C LYS A 73 -8.38 1.32 -34.87
N GLU A 74 -7.32 1.57 -35.64
CA GLU A 74 -6.16 2.36 -35.26
C GLU A 74 -6.58 3.33 -34.19
N ARG A 75 -6.15 3.07 -32.93
CA ARG A 75 -6.29 4.13 -31.93
C ARG A 75 -5.71 5.34 -32.63
N PRO A 76 -6.43 6.48 -32.74
CA PRO A 76 -5.80 7.69 -33.23
C PRO A 76 -4.48 7.75 -32.51
N THR A 77 -3.39 7.77 -33.27
CA THR A 77 -2.04 7.68 -32.73
C THR A 77 -2.04 8.66 -31.57
N MET A 78 -2.05 8.12 -30.34
CA MET A 78 -1.92 8.99 -29.19
C MET A 78 -0.63 9.73 -29.51
N PRO A 79 -0.63 11.08 -29.52
CA PRO A 79 0.60 11.82 -29.75
C PRO A 79 1.65 11.14 -28.87
N PRO A 80 2.84 10.83 -29.42
CA PRO A 80 3.82 9.98 -28.76
C PRO A 80 3.84 10.40 -27.30
N ARG A 81 3.53 9.47 -26.39
CA ARG A 81 3.52 9.75 -24.95
C ARG A 81 4.81 10.54 -24.75
N PRO A 82 4.75 11.82 -24.32
CA PRO A 82 5.91 12.68 -24.36
C PRO A 82 7.04 11.87 -23.76
N GLN A 83 8.09 11.64 -24.56
CA GLN A 83 9.26 10.90 -24.11
C GLN A 83 9.54 11.44 -22.71
N LYS A 84 9.70 10.57 -21.70
CA LYS A 84 10.08 11.04 -20.35
C LYS A 84 11.21 12.01 -20.62
N LYS A 85 10.96 13.31 -20.37
CA LYS A 85 11.95 14.33 -20.68
C LYS A 85 13.27 13.82 -20.09
N PRO A 86 14.42 13.95 -20.78
CA PRO A 86 15.71 13.68 -20.14
C PRO A 86 15.65 14.30 -18.73
N PRO A 87 16.04 13.56 -17.66
CA PRO A 87 15.67 13.88 -16.29
C PRO A 87 15.75 15.38 -16.11
N GLU A 88 14.59 16.05 -16.08
CA GLU A 88 14.54 17.51 -16.10
C GLU A 88 15.42 17.91 -14.94
N GLU A 89 16.58 18.53 -15.24
CA GLU A 89 17.66 18.79 -14.30
C GLU A 89 16.97 19.35 -13.06
N LYS A 90 16.93 18.54 -11.98
CA LYS A 90 15.88 18.69 -10.96
C LYS A 90 15.93 20.13 -10.52
N LYS A 91 14.92 20.93 -10.92
CA LYS A 91 14.84 22.33 -10.52
C LYS A 91 15.11 22.34 -9.02
N PRO A 92 16.03 23.19 -8.52
CA PRO A 92 16.36 23.18 -7.11
C PRO A 92 15.05 23.21 -6.34
N PRO A 93 14.92 22.39 -5.28
CA PRO A 93 13.67 22.32 -4.53
C PRO A 93 13.23 23.75 -4.21
N PRO A 94 11.94 24.08 -4.36
CA PRO A 94 11.48 25.44 -4.12
C PRO A 94 11.97 25.89 -2.74
N LYS A 95 12.55 27.10 -2.68
CA LYS A 95 13.03 27.66 -1.41
C LYS A 95 11.86 27.63 -0.44
N SER A 96 12.07 27.05 0.74
CA SER A 96 11.01 26.93 1.74
C SER A 96 10.53 28.34 2.12
N PRO A 97 9.22 28.58 2.24
CA PRO A 97 8.70 29.87 2.67
C PRO A 97 9.24 30.25 4.06
N PRO A 98 9.24 31.55 4.41
CA PRO A 98 9.60 32.00 5.74
C PRO A 98 8.70 31.35 6.80
N ALA A 99 9.27 31.15 7.98
CA ALA A 99 8.61 30.55 9.13
C ALA A 99 7.33 31.32 9.45
N ARG A 100 6.28 30.58 9.81
CA ARG A 100 5.05 31.20 10.30
C ARG A 100 5.31 31.75 11.70
N GLU A 101 4.73 32.90 12.03
CA GLU A 101 4.82 33.48 13.38
C GLU A 101 4.44 32.48 14.48
N THR A 102 3.43 31.65 14.24
CA THR A 102 3.01 30.59 15.16
C THR A 102 4.09 29.53 15.41
N GLN A 103 4.93 29.22 14.41
CA GLN A 103 6.04 28.28 14.55
C GLN A 103 7.20 28.86 15.36
N ILE A 104 7.47 30.16 15.19
CA ILE A 104 8.49 30.89 15.96
C ILE A 104 8.04 31.02 17.41
N ALA A 105 6.78 31.44 17.64
CA ALA A 105 6.20 31.54 18.98
C ALA A 105 6.25 30.18 19.70
N TYR A 106 5.88 29.10 19.01
CA TYR A 106 5.98 27.76 19.58
C TYR A 106 7.42 27.39 19.95
N LEU A 107 8.37 27.65 19.06
CA LEU A 107 9.79 27.39 19.32
C LEU A 107 10.29 28.14 20.56
N LEU A 108 9.93 29.42 20.72
CA LEU A 108 10.24 30.22 21.90
C LEU A 108 9.64 29.63 23.19
N THR A 109 8.38 29.18 23.14
CA THR A 109 7.75 28.52 24.31
C THR A 109 8.44 27.23 24.71
N LEU A 110 9.05 26.52 23.76
CA LEU A 110 9.80 25.31 24.04
C LEU A 110 11.18 25.61 24.59
N ALA A 111 11.89 26.58 24.01
CA ALA A 111 13.20 27.03 24.46
C ALA A 111 13.16 27.57 25.90
N ALA A 112 12.13 28.37 26.22
CA ALA A 112 11.93 28.92 27.56
C ALA A 112 11.78 27.84 28.65
N ARG A 113 11.31 26.63 28.31
CA ARG A 113 11.23 25.51 29.27
C ARG A 113 12.59 24.91 29.62
N PHE A 114 13.62 25.19 28.83
CA PHE A 114 15.00 24.78 29.06
C PHE A 114 15.89 25.96 29.48
N ASP A 115 15.28 27.05 29.97
CA ASP A 115 15.96 28.28 30.36
C ASP A 115 16.83 28.89 29.23
N VAL A 116 16.47 28.59 27.97
CA VAL A 116 17.11 29.18 26.79
C VAL A 116 16.34 30.43 26.41
N ASP A 117 16.98 31.59 26.56
CA ASP A 117 16.42 32.86 26.12
C ASP A 117 16.47 33.01 24.59
N ARG A 118 15.82 34.07 24.06
CA ARG A 118 15.76 34.29 22.61
C ARG A 118 17.17 34.44 22.01
N ALA A 119 18.07 35.13 22.70
CA ALA A 119 19.42 35.40 22.20
C ALA A 119 20.27 34.14 22.14
N ALA A 120 20.21 33.29 23.17
CA ALA A 120 20.87 32.00 23.22
C ALA A 120 20.30 31.03 22.19
N LEU A 121 18.98 31.07 21.94
CA LEU A 121 18.35 30.27 20.89
C LEU A 121 18.82 30.71 19.49
N GLU A 122 18.84 32.02 19.21
CA GLU A 122 19.36 32.56 17.95
C GLU A 122 20.86 32.22 17.77
N ALA A 123 21.63 32.20 18.86
CA ALA A 123 23.02 31.75 18.86
C ALA A 123 23.17 30.23 18.60
N GLU A 124 22.29 29.39 19.16
CA GLU A 124 22.27 27.93 18.90
C GLU A 124 21.90 27.63 17.43
N ILE A 125 20.95 28.40 16.89
CA ILE A 125 20.49 28.28 15.51
C ILE A 125 21.51 28.87 14.52
N GLY A 126 22.28 29.87 14.96
CA GLY A 126 23.24 30.63 14.16
C GLY A 126 22.60 31.66 13.22
N LYS A 127 21.32 31.97 13.41
CA LYS A 127 20.53 32.92 12.60
C LYS A 127 19.40 33.53 13.44
N PRO A 128 18.93 34.75 13.10
CA PRO A 128 17.78 35.33 13.76
C PRO A 128 16.52 34.50 13.46
N LEU A 129 15.60 34.43 14.43
CA LEU A 129 14.38 33.61 14.30
C LEU A 129 13.47 34.06 13.14
N GLU A 130 13.57 35.33 12.75
CA GLU A 130 12.79 35.95 11.68
C GLU A 130 13.24 35.49 10.29
N GLU A 131 14.50 35.06 10.15
CA GLU A 131 15.04 34.53 8.89
C GLU A 131 14.85 33.02 8.73
N LEU A 132 14.27 32.36 9.73
CA LEU A 132 14.02 30.93 9.67
C LEU A 132 13.03 30.59 8.57
N THR A 133 13.31 29.52 7.84
CA THR A 133 12.32 28.89 6.97
C THR A 133 11.35 28.03 7.77
N GLN A 134 10.18 27.73 7.21
CA GLN A 134 9.24 26.78 7.83
C GLN A 134 9.86 25.40 8.06
N LYS A 135 10.78 24.98 7.19
CA LYS A 135 11.47 23.70 7.31
C LYS A 135 12.42 23.69 8.52
N GLU A 136 13.21 24.74 8.68
CA GLU A 136 14.11 24.90 9.82
C GLU A 136 13.31 25.04 11.13
N SER A 137 12.24 25.84 11.14
CA SER A 137 11.38 25.97 12.33
C SER A 137 10.76 24.64 12.76
N ARG A 138 10.28 23.81 11.82
CA ARG A 138 9.76 22.48 12.13
C ARG A 138 10.85 21.53 12.67
N PHE A 139 12.05 21.63 12.11
CA PHE A 139 13.20 20.86 12.57
C PHE A 139 13.55 21.19 14.03
N TRP A 140 13.67 22.47 14.36
CA TRP A 140 13.99 22.92 15.72
C TRP A 140 12.88 22.61 16.72
N ASN A 141 11.62 22.83 16.35
CA ASN A 141 10.48 22.41 17.18
C ASN A 141 10.52 20.90 17.48
N GLY A 142 10.83 20.07 16.48
CA GLY A 142 10.98 18.63 16.66
C GLY A 142 12.14 18.24 17.57
N ARG A 143 13.27 18.94 17.50
CA ARG A 143 14.43 18.74 18.37
C ARG A 143 14.09 19.04 19.83
N TYR A 144 13.48 20.19 20.10
CA TYR A 144 13.08 20.57 21.45
C TYR A 144 11.95 19.67 22.01
N MET A 145 11.01 19.22 21.17
CA MET A 145 10.02 18.21 21.55
C MET A 145 10.66 16.90 21.99
N ARG A 146 11.64 16.42 21.24
CA ARG A 146 12.35 15.18 21.56
C ARG A 146 13.10 15.31 22.88
N ARG A 147 13.84 16.40 23.07
CA ARG A 147 14.50 16.71 24.33
C ARG A 147 13.51 16.73 25.51
N MET A 148 12.32 17.29 25.29
CA MET A 148 11.27 17.31 26.32
C MET A 148 10.74 15.91 26.67
N ALA A 149 10.60 15.04 25.67
CA ALA A 149 10.20 13.66 25.86
C ALA A 149 11.28 12.80 26.54
N GLU A 150 12.56 13.16 26.39
CA GLU A 150 13.68 12.53 27.09
C GLU A 150 13.70 12.91 28.58
N GLU A 151 13.52 14.20 28.92
CA GLU A 151 13.44 14.68 30.31
C GLU A 151 12.19 14.17 31.05
N ARG A 152 11.08 14.04 30.32
CA ARG A 152 9.81 13.52 30.85
C ARG A 152 9.30 12.44 29.93
N PRO A 153 9.72 11.17 30.13
CA PRO A 153 9.16 10.08 29.35
C PRO A 153 7.63 10.10 29.49
N PRO A 154 6.90 9.88 28.39
CA PRO A 154 5.44 9.84 28.45
C PRO A 154 5.03 8.81 29.51
N LYS A 155 4.07 9.18 30.36
CA LYS A 155 3.47 8.23 31.30
C LYS A 155 3.08 6.98 30.50
N SER A 156 3.44 5.81 31.02
CA SER A 156 3.13 4.52 30.41
C SER A 156 1.68 4.52 29.93
N PRO A 157 1.37 4.00 28.73
CA PRO A 157 -0.01 3.92 28.26
C PRO A 157 -0.84 3.30 29.37
N ILE A 158 -1.89 4.00 29.80
CA ILE A 158 -2.82 3.43 30.77
C ILE A 158 -3.36 2.17 30.11
N ASP A 159 -2.99 1.00 30.64
CA ASP A 159 -3.52 -0.28 30.19
C ASP A 159 -5.00 -0.31 30.52
N ARG A 160 -5.80 0.23 29.60
CA ARG A 160 -7.26 0.11 29.65
C ARG A 160 -7.58 -1.33 29.26
N LYS A 161 -7.31 -2.27 30.16
CA LYS A 161 -7.93 -3.60 30.10
C LYS A 161 -9.43 -3.35 30.11
N ARG A 162 -10.06 -3.43 28.93
CA ARG A 162 -11.50 -3.50 28.84
C ARG A 162 -11.89 -4.72 29.67
N ALA A 163 -12.63 -4.52 30.75
CA ALA A 163 -13.21 -5.63 31.47
C ALA A 163 -14.02 -6.45 30.46
N TYR A 164 -13.70 -7.75 30.36
CA TYR A 164 -14.46 -8.69 29.55
C TYR A 164 -15.88 -8.71 30.11
N LEU A 165 -16.83 -8.12 29.40
CA LEU A 165 -18.24 -8.25 29.69
C LEU A 165 -18.61 -9.67 29.27
N PRO A 166 -18.97 -10.58 30.21
CA PRO A 166 -19.33 -11.94 29.84
C PRO A 166 -20.55 -11.89 28.93
N GLU A 167 -20.48 -12.57 27.78
CA GLU A 167 -21.66 -12.84 26.96
C GLU A 167 -22.57 -13.77 27.77
N GLY A 168 -23.48 -13.16 28.53
CA GLY A 168 -24.25 -13.84 29.57
C GLY A 168 -25.53 -13.10 29.91
N VAL A 169 -26.28 -12.67 28.90
CA VAL A 169 -27.69 -12.26 29.08
C VAL A 169 -28.67 -13.23 28.40
N ASP A 170 -28.20 -14.32 27.77
CA ASP A 170 -29.11 -15.33 27.17
C ASP A 170 -29.30 -16.59 28.04
N GLY A 171 -28.71 -16.63 29.24
CA GLY A 171 -28.80 -17.79 30.14
C GLY A 171 -30.01 -17.82 31.07
N PHE A 172 -30.76 -16.71 31.21
CA PHE A 172 -31.82 -16.60 32.22
C PHE A 172 -33.20 -17.09 31.75
N GLU A 173 -33.38 -17.42 30.46
CA GLU A 173 -34.68 -17.84 29.91
C GLU A 173 -34.83 -19.37 29.70
N LEU A 174 -33.80 -20.17 29.99
CA LEU A 174 -33.85 -21.64 29.79
C LEU A 174 -34.34 -22.44 31.01
N ALA A 175 -34.69 -21.77 32.11
CA ALA A 175 -35.17 -22.41 33.33
C ALA A 175 -36.71 -22.38 33.50
N TYR A 176 -37.47 -21.94 32.50
CA TYR A 176 -38.94 -21.79 32.57
C TYR A 176 -39.71 -22.31 31.35
N LEU A 177 -39.16 -23.27 30.60
CA LEU A 177 -39.90 -24.01 29.57
C LEU A 177 -39.69 -25.53 29.71
#